data_AF-A0A7V6YR13-F1
#
_entry.id   AF-A0A7V6YR13-F1
#
_cell.length_a   1.000
_cell.length_b   1.000
_cell.length_c   1.000
_cell.angle_alpha   90.00
_cell.angle_beta   90.00
_cell.angle_gamma   90.00
#
_symmetry.space_group_name_H-M   'P 1'
#
loop_
_entity.id
_entity.type
_entity.pdbx_description
1 polymer ?
#
loop_
_entity_poly.entity_id
_entity_poly.type
_entity_poly.pdbx_seq_one_letter_code
_entity_poly.pdbx_strand_id
1 'polypeptide(L)'
;MINTKPTPRHIESIKKHKKLFEKWDMWDYAYFDGSEYYFLVQYFAPIKGISGYLILNRVGDVMPLLRVKEPFRCFVNYNTLISQAISDILPQMKKPMKPFEDSVKLLKQYQHTFRELFPIESASVDRIIFETEKTLENPKILNDIYYTLADYQKQIRDELARVLIIQN
;
A
#
# COMPACT_ATOMS: atom_id res chain seq x y z
N MET A 1 -3.83 -7.96 21.59
CA MET A 1 -3.61 -6.79 20.71
C MET A 1 -2.90 -5.71 21.52
N ILE A 2 -1.68 -5.32 21.14
CA ILE A 2 -0.93 -4.29 21.86
C ILE A 2 -1.53 -2.91 21.56
N ASN A 3 -1.60 -2.04 22.56
CA ASN A 3 -2.03 -0.66 22.36
C ASN A 3 -0.95 0.10 21.58
N THR A 4 -1.28 0.52 20.36
CA THR A 4 -0.37 1.24 19.45
C THR A 4 -0.44 2.75 19.63
N LYS A 5 -1.24 3.25 20.58
CA LYS A 5 -1.18 4.66 20.97
C LYS A 5 0.09 4.93 21.79
N PRO A 6 0.77 6.05 21.55
CA PRO A 6 1.99 6.38 22.26
C PRO A 6 1.69 6.59 23.75
N THR A 7 2.51 5.99 24.62
CA THR A 7 2.47 6.19 26.06
C THR A 7 3.18 7.50 26.42
N PRO A 8 3.04 8.03 27.65
CA PRO A 8 3.80 9.21 28.07
C PRO A 8 5.32 9.04 27.90
N ARG A 9 5.85 7.86 28.21
CA ARG A 9 7.28 7.54 28.03
C ARG A 9 7.67 7.43 26.56
N HIS A 10 6.79 6.90 25.69
CA HIS A 10 6.99 6.98 24.24
C HIS A 10 7.13 8.44 23.81
N ILE A 11 6.19 9.31 24.20
CA ILE A 11 6.19 10.72 23.80
C ILE A 11 7.45 11.43 24.30
N GLU A 12 7.91 11.14 25.52
CA GLU A 12 9.15 11.69 26.06
C GLU A 12 10.36 11.30 25.21
N SER A 13 10.54 10.01 24.94
CA SER A 13 11.63 9.50 24.09
C SER A 13 11.57 10.08 22.68
N ILE A 14 10.38 10.20 22.10
CA ILE A 14 10.16 10.79 20.77
C ILE A 14 10.61 12.24 20.76
N LYS A 15 10.16 13.05 21.73
CA LYS A 15 10.50 14.47 21.82
C LYS A 15 11.99 14.68 22.07
N LYS A 16 12.64 13.81 22.85
CA LYS A 16 14.08 13.87 23.13
C LYS A 16 14.94 13.71 21.88
N HIS A 17 14.52 12.87 20.93
CA HIS A 17 15.28 12.58 19.70
C HIS A 17 14.85 13.39 18.48
N LYS A 18 13.78 14.17 18.62
CA LYS A 18 13.22 15.05 17.60
C LYS A 18 14.06 16.32 17.47
N LYS A 19 14.44 16.68 16.23
CA LYS A 19 15.11 17.96 15.96
C LYS A 19 14.10 19.12 15.96
N LEU A 20 14.64 20.34 16.05
CA LEU A 20 13.84 21.56 16.00
C LEU A 20 13.02 21.60 14.69
N PHE A 21 11.75 22.00 14.81
CA PHE A 21 10.78 22.09 13.70
C PHE A 21 10.39 20.79 12.99
N GLU A 22 10.92 19.63 13.38
CA GLU A 22 10.41 18.37 12.85
C GLU A 22 8.95 18.16 13.26
N LYS A 23 8.19 17.41 12.49
CA LYS A 23 6.96 16.75 12.95
C LYS A 23 7.28 15.28 13.21
N TRP A 24 6.47 14.62 14.03
CA TRP A 24 6.62 13.19 14.25
C TRP A 24 5.27 12.51 14.07
N ASP A 25 5.31 11.27 13.59
CA ASP A 25 4.17 10.38 13.51
C ASP A 25 4.61 8.99 13.98
N MET A 26 3.78 8.34 14.80
CA MET A 26 4.03 6.98 15.24
C MET A 26 3.02 6.07 14.55
N TRP A 27 3.51 5.03 13.91
CA TRP A 27 2.66 4.10 13.19
C TRP A 27 1.63 3.46 14.12
N ASP A 28 0.46 3.19 13.54
CA ASP A 28 -0.70 2.61 14.23
C ASP A 28 -0.58 1.09 14.45
N TYR A 29 0.60 0.51 14.19
CA TYR A 29 0.96 -0.88 14.42
C TYR A 29 2.38 -1.01 15.02
N ALA A 30 2.63 -2.14 15.66
CA ALA A 30 3.92 -2.50 16.25
C ALA A 30 4.38 -3.86 15.70
N TYR A 31 5.69 -4.02 15.53
CA TYR A 31 6.30 -5.29 15.15
C TYR A 31 6.58 -6.14 16.38
N PHE A 32 6.40 -7.46 16.27
CA PHE A 32 6.83 -8.42 17.29
C PHE A 32 7.85 -9.39 16.67
N ASP A 33 9.04 -9.48 17.25
CA ASP A 33 10.10 -10.38 16.76
C ASP A 33 10.04 -11.80 17.38
N GLY A 34 9.00 -12.08 18.17
CA GLY A 34 8.88 -13.30 18.98
C GLY A 34 9.25 -13.10 20.44
N SER A 35 9.88 -11.97 20.80
CA SER A 35 10.31 -11.66 22.17
C SER A 35 9.85 -10.29 22.67
N GLU A 36 9.88 -9.26 21.83
CA GLU A 36 9.61 -7.88 22.22
C GLU A 36 8.83 -7.14 21.12
N TYR A 37 8.09 -6.10 21.51
CA TYR A 37 7.41 -5.24 20.55
C TYR A 37 8.22 -4.01 20.20
N TYR A 38 8.18 -3.64 18.93
CA TYR A 38 8.86 -2.49 18.37
C TYR A 38 7.86 -1.54 17.72
N PHE A 39 7.91 -0.30 18.16
CA PHE A 39 7.09 0.80 17.68
C PHE A 39 7.94 1.69 16.77
N LEU A 40 7.45 1.97 15.57
CA LEU A 40 8.16 2.83 14.63
C LEU A 40 7.62 4.25 14.67
N VAL A 41 8.52 5.20 14.87
CA VAL A 41 8.27 6.63 14.82
C VAL A 41 9.01 7.18 13.61
N GLN A 42 8.32 7.98 12.82
CA GLN A 42 8.89 8.73 11.70
C GLN A 42 9.02 10.21 12.08
N TYR A 43 10.12 10.83 11.70
CA TYR A 43 10.31 12.27 11.77
C TYR A 43 10.22 12.89 10.39
N PHE A 44 9.59 14.06 10.29
CA PHE A 44 9.44 14.81 9.05
C PHE A 44 10.10 16.18 9.20
N ALA A 45 11.06 16.47 8.32
CA ALA A 45 11.57 17.81 8.14
C ALA A 45 10.59 18.67 7.32
N PRO A 46 10.50 19.98 7.57
CA PRO A 46 9.56 20.87 6.88
C PRO A 46 9.72 20.91 5.35
N ILE A 47 10.94 20.68 4.83
CA ILE A 47 11.28 20.88 3.41
C ILE A 47 11.64 19.57 2.69
N LYS A 48 12.16 18.56 3.41
CA LYS A 48 12.79 17.36 2.81
C LYS A 48 12.01 16.06 3.03
N GLY A 49 10.79 16.11 3.57
CA GLY A 49 10.03 14.92 3.88
C GLY A 49 10.62 14.18 5.09
N ILE A 50 10.69 12.85 5.04
CA ILE A 50 11.16 12.02 6.16
C ILE A 50 12.63 12.34 6.47
N SER A 51 12.92 12.75 7.70
CA SER A 51 14.26 13.13 8.18
C SER A 51 14.93 12.06 9.04
N GLY A 52 14.17 11.09 9.52
CA GLY A 52 14.70 9.99 10.33
C GLY A 52 13.61 9.10 10.92
N TYR A 53 14.06 8.04 11.57
CA TYR A 53 13.21 7.06 12.23
C TYR A 53 13.70 6.80 13.64
N LEU A 54 12.79 6.50 14.56
CA LEU A 54 13.09 6.05 15.91
C LEU A 54 12.29 4.78 16.20
N ILE A 55 12.97 3.81 16.79
CA ILE A 55 12.37 2.54 17.17
C ILE A 55 12.36 2.45 18.68
N LEU A 56 11.17 2.26 19.23
CA LEU A 56 10.93 2.17 20.66
C LEU A 56 10.43 0.77 21.01
N ASN A 57 10.76 0.27 22.20
CA ASN A 57 10.11 -0.93 22.73
C ASN A 57 8.78 -0.60 23.42
N ARG A 58 8.06 -1.61 23.94
CA ARG A 58 6.79 -1.42 24.67
C ARG A 58 6.84 -0.47 25.88
N VAL A 59 7.99 -0.31 26.51
CA VAL A 59 8.16 0.61 27.65
C VAL A 59 8.60 2.01 27.22
N GLY A 60 8.87 2.22 25.93
CA GLY A 60 9.30 3.48 25.36
C GLY A 60 10.78 3.76 25.42
N ASP A 61 11.60 2.74 25.61
CA ASP A 61 13.05 2.84 25.50
C ASP A 61 13.50 2.72 24.05
N VAL A 62 14.54 3.49 23.72
CA VAL A 62 15.16 3.47 22.40
C VAL A 62 15.93 2.17 22.22
N MET A 63 15.60 1.44 21.16
CA MET A 63 16.26 0.17 20.91
C MET A 63 17.62 0.37 20.22
N PRO A 64 18.66 -0.40 20.61
CA PRO A 64 19.98 -0.31 19.99
C PRO A 64 19.91 -0.65 18.50
N LEU A 65 20.53 0.19 17.66
CA LEU A 65 20.51 0.05 16.19
C LEU A 65 20.88 -1.37 15.72
N LEU A 66 21.90 -1.98 16.34
CA LEU A 66 22.36 -3.33 15.97
C LEU A 66 21.28 -4.40 16.12
N ARG A 67 20.34 -4.25 17.07
CA ARG A 67 19.22 -5.19 17.26
C ARG A 67 18.08 -4.96 16.28
N VAL A 68 17.84 -3.70 15.92
CA VAL A 68 16.63 -3.32 15.17
C VAL A 68 16.87 -3.07 13.70
N LYS A 69 18.12 -3.02 13.23
CA LYS A 69 18.48 -2.68 11.84
C LYS A 69 17.79 -3.58 10.82
N GLU A 70 17.90 -4.91 10.98
CA GLU A 70 17.33 -5.85 10.01
C GLU A 70 15.80 -5.88 10.06
N PRO A 71 15.15 -6.01 11.23
CA PRO A 71 13.70 -5.84 11.34
C PRO A 71 13.21 -4.53 10.71
N PHE A 72 13.82 -3.41 11.06
CA PHE A 72 13.48 -2.08 10.53
C PHE A 72 13.57 -2.03 9.01
N ARG A 73 14.65 -2.58 8.43
CA ARG A 73 14.83 -2.63 6.98
C ARG A 73 13.69 -3.40 6.32
N CYS A 74 13.30 -4.54 6.87
CA CYS A 74 12.16 -5.31 6.38
C CYS A 74 10.85 -4.51 6.51
N PHE A 75 10.62 -3.81 7.63
CA PHE A 75 9.42 -2.98 7.84
C PHE A 75 9.30 -1.84 6.86
N VAL A 76 10.36 -1.06 6.69
CA VAL A 76 10.35 0.07 5.78
C VAL A 76 10.17 -0.43 4.36
N ASN A 77 10.91 -1.47 3.94
CA ASN A 77 10.77 -2.01 2.59
C ASN A 77 9.36 -2.52 2.32
N TYR A 78 8.77 -3.30 3.23
CA TYR A 78 7.41 -3.80 3.07
C TYR A 78 6.40 -2.65 2.94
N ASN A 79 6.45 -1.66 3.83
CA ASN A 79 5.51 -0.54 3.80
C ASN A 79 5.71 0.36 2.59
N THR A 80 6.96 0.61 2.18
CA THR A 80 7.24 1.34 0.95
C THR A 80 6.69 0.60 -0.26
N LEU A 81 6.89 -0.73 -0.35
CA LEU A 81 6.37 -1.54 -1.45
C LEU A 81 4.84 -1.52 -1.50
N ILE A 82 4.17 -1.71 -0.36
CA ILE A 82 2.71 -1.68 -0.31
C ILE A 82 2.16 -0.28 -0.62
N SER A 83 2.74 0.77 -0.02
CA SER A 83 2.33 2.15 -0.29
C SER A 83 2.52 2.52 -1.76
N GLN A 84 3.62 2.07 -2.38
CA GLN A 84 3.88 2.29 -3.79
C GLN A 84 2.84 1.56 -4.65
N ALA A 85 2.60 0.27 -4.37
CA ALA A 85 1.59 -0.51 -5.07
C ALA A 85 0.20 0.14 -5.00
N ILE A 86 -0.22 0.58 -3.81
CA ILE A 86 -1.49 1.30 -3.62
C ILE A 86 -1.51 2.62 -4.41
N SER A 87 -0.43 3.40 -4.35
CA SER A 87 -0.29 4.67 -5.07
C SER A 87 -0.35 4.48 -6.59
N ASP A 88 0.13 3.35 -7.11
CA ASP A 88 0.10 3.04 -8.54
C ASP A 88 -1.26 2.49 -8.98
N ILE A 89 -1.92 1.70 -8.14
CA ILE A 89 -3.21 1.06 -8.42
C ILE A 89 -4.38 2.07 -8.38
N LEU A 90 -4.44 2.91 -7.34
CA LEU A 90 -5.59 3.79 -7.10
C LEU A 90 -5.91 4.75 -8.27
N PRO A 91 -4.92 5.41 -8.92
CA PRO A 91 -5.19 6.26 -10.08
C PRO A 91 -5.75 5.46 -11.26
N GLN A 92 -5.27 4.23 -11.48
CA GLN A 92 -5.71 3.38 -12.59
C GLN A 92 -7.16 2.91 -12.40
N MET A 93 -7.55 2.57 -11.16
CA MET A 93 -8.93 2.22 -10.82
C MET A 93 -9.91 3.39 -11.00
N LYS A 94 -9.43 4.64 -10.85
CA LYS A 94 -10.25 5.85 -10.96
C LYS A 94 -10.34 6.40 -12.39
N LYS A 95 -9.65 5.79 -13.36
CA LYS A 95 -9.72 6.25 -14.75
C LYS A 95 -11.15 6.12 -15.28
N PRO A 96 -11.67 7.12 -16.01
CA PRO A 96 -12.99 7.03 -16.61
C PRO A 96 -12.99 5.96 -17.71
N MET A 97 -13.75 4.88 -17.51
CA MET A 97 -13.85 3.78 -18.48
C MET A 97 -14.85 4.05 -19.61
N LYS A 98 -15.72 5.05 -19.42
CA LYS A 98 -16.80 5.39 -20.36
C LYS A 98 -16.35 5.56 -21.83
N PRO A 99 -15.21 6.23 -22.14
CA PRO A 99 -14.74 6.35 -23.51
C PRO A 99 -14.39 4.99 -24.16
N PHE A 100 -13.88 4.04 -23.39
CA PHE A 100 -13.57 2.69 -23.86
C PHE A 100 -14.85 1.89 -24.11
N GLU A 101 -15.83 1.98 -23.21
CA GLU A 101 -17.16 1.37 -23.39
C GLU A 101 -17.86 1.89 -24.66
N ASP A 102 -17.86 3.21 -24.85
CA ASP A 102 -18.49 3.85 -26.00
C ASP A 102 -17.77 3.48 -27.30
N SER A 103 -16.45 3.34 -27.27
CA SER A 103 -15.65 2.87 -28.43
C SER A 103 -15.99 1.44 -28.81
N VAL A 104 -16.07 0.52 -27.85
CA VAL A 104 -16.46 -0.88 -28.10
C VAL A 104 -17.89 -0.94 -28.65
N LYS A 105 -18.82 -0.17 -28.06
CA LYS A 105 -20.21 -0.11 -28.52
C LYS A 105 -20.28 0.32 -29.99
N LEU A 106 -19.57 1.39 -30.36
CA LEU A 106 -19.55 1.92 -31.72
C LEU A 106 -18.95 0.91 -32.69
N LEU A 107 -17.79 0.33 -32.36
CA LEU A 107 -17.11 -0.64 -33.22
C LEU A 107 -17.95 -1.91 -33.42
N LYS A 108 -18.61 -2.41 -32.38
CA LYS A 108 -19.54 -3.55 -32.49
C LYS A 108 -20.75 -3.22 -33.37
N GLN A 109 -21.30 -2.01 -33.26
CA GLN A 109 -22.43 -1.58 -34.08
C GLN A 109 -22.10 -1.60 -35.57
N TYR A 110 -20.88 -1.19 -35.95
CA TYR A 110 -20.44 -1.11 -37.35
C TYR A 110 -19.57 -2.30 -37.80
N GLN A 111 -19.39 -3.31 -36.97
CA GLN A 111 -18.50 -4.45 -37.22
C GLN A 111 -18.85 -5.18 -38.53
N HIS A 112 -20.14 -5.38 -38.78
CA HIS A 112 -20.63 -5.99 -40.02
C HIS A 112 -20.28 -5.14 -41.25
N THR A 113 -20.50 -3.82 -41.16
CA THR A 113 -20.17 -2.88 -42.23
C THR A 113 -18.67 -2.89 -42.53
N PHE A 114 -17.80 -2.99 -41.52
CA PHE A 114 -16.37 -3.15 -41.74
C PHE A 114 -16.02 -4.48 -42.42
N ARG A 115 -16.70 -5.58 -42.06
CA ARG A 115 -16.50 -6.88 -42.73
C ARG A 115 -16.87 -6.86 -44.20
N GLU A 116 -17.94 -6.15 -44.56
CA GLU A 116 -18.43 -6.06 -45.92
C GLU A 116 -17.63 -5.08 -46.79
N LEU A 117 -17.31 -3.89 -46.25
CA LEU A 117 -16.70 -2.81 -47.03
C LEU A 117 -15.17 -2.82 -46.97
N PHE A 118 -14.58 -3.32 -45.88
CA PHE A 118 -13.15 -3.26 -45.59
C PHE A 118 -12.63 -4.60 -45.03
N PRO A 119 -12.68 -5.69 -45.81
CA PRO A 119 -12.38 -7.04 -45.32
C PRO A 119 -10.94 -7.22 -44.81
N ILE A 120 -9.99 -6.43 -45.32
CA ILE A 120 -8.59 -6.45 -44.85
C ILE A 120 -8.48 -5.82 -43.45
N GLU A 121 -9.16 -4.69 -43.25
CA GLU A 121 -9.14 -3.92 -42.02
C GLU A 121 -10.07 -4.49 -40.93
N SER A 122 -11.04 -5.34 -41.30
CA SER A 122 -11.95 -5.99 -40.36
C SER A 122 -11.23 -6.74 -39.24
N ALA A 123 -10.09 -7.36 -39.52
CA ALA A 123 -9.30 -8.05 -38.49
C ALA A 123 -8.74 -7.08 -37.44
N SER A 124 -8.41 -5.86 -37.86
CA SER A 124 -7.96 -4.80 -36.96
C SER A 124 -9.10 -4.31 -36.06
N VAL A 125 -10.32 -4.19 -36.59
CA VAL A 125 -11.51 -3.83 -35.80
C VAL A 125 -11.78 -4.89 -34.72
N ASP A 126 -11.76 -6.17 -35.09
CA ASP A 126 -11.97 -7.27 -34.15
C ASP A 126 -10.90 -7.28 -33.05
N ARG A 127 -9.63 -6.99 -33.40
CA ARG A 127 -8.54 -6.85 -32.44
C ARG A 127 -8.73 -5.66 -31.50
N ILE A 128 -9.13 -4.50 -32.02
CA ILE A 128 -9.37 -3.30 -31.19
C ILE A 128 -10.49 -3.56 -30.19
N ILE A 129 -11.58 -4.20 -30.62
CA ILE A 129 -12.69 -4.59 -29.74
C ILE A 129 -12.15 -5.47 -28.61
N PHE A 130 -11.42 -6.54 -28.96
CA PHE A 130 -10.89 -7.50 -28.00
C PHE A 130 -9.94 -6.86 -26.96
N GLU A 131 -8.97 -6.05 -27.40
CA GLU A 131 -8.03 -5.40 -26.48
C GLU A 131 -8.70 -4.32 -25.61
N THR A 132 -9.72 -3.64 -26.15
CA THR A 132 -10.49 -2.65 -25.39
C THR A 132 -11.36 -3.31 -24.34
N GLU A 133 -11.98 -4.45 -24.65
CA GLU A 133 -12.73 -5.26 -23.69
C GLU A 133 -11.85 -5.75 -22.54
N LYS A 134 -10.64 -6.25 -22.83
CA LYS A 134 -9.66 -6.56 -21.77
C LYS A 134 -9.33 -5.34 -20.91
N THR A 135 -9.17 -4.17 -21.53
CA THR A 135 -8.87 -2.94 -20.79
C THR A 135 -10.01 -2.56 -19.83
N LEU A 136 -11.26 -2.83 -20.22
CA LEU A 136 -12.43 -2.61 -19.36
C LEU A 136 -12.48 -3.54 -18.14
N GLU A 137 -11.79 -4.69 -18.18
CA GLU A 137 -11.67 -5.60 -17.03
C GLU A 137 -10.60 -5.15 -16.03
N ASN A 138 -9.64 -4.32 -16.44
CA ASN A 138 -8.51 -3.90 -15.61
C ASN A 138 -8.91 -3.29 -14.26
N PRO A 139 -9.90 -2.39 -14.16
CA PRO A 139 -10.30 -1.84 -12.86
C PRO A 139 -10.74 -2.91 -11.87
N LYS A 140 -11.40 -3.98 -12.33
CA LYS A 140 -11.82 -5.10 -11.48
C LYS A 140 -10.61 -5.89 -10.98
N ILE A 141 -9.70 -6.26 -11.88
CA ILE A 141 -8.46 -6.98 -11.53
C ILE A 141 -7.64 -6.18 -10.52
N LEU A 142 -7.48 -4.88 -10.77
CA LEU A 142 -6.77 -3.97 -9.88
C LEU A 142 -7.45 -3.84 -8.51
N ASN A 143 -8.79 -3.88 -8.48
CA ASN A 143 -9.56 -3.87 -7.24
C ASN A 143 -9.32 -5.15 -6.42
N ASP A 144 -9.31 -6.31 -7.08
CA ASP A 144 -9.03 -7.59 -6.44
C ASP A 144 -7.61 -7.61 -5.86
N ILE A 145 -6.62 -7.10 -6.59
CA ILE A 145 -5.24 -6.94 -6.10
C ILE A 145 -5.21 -5.99 -4.89
N TYR A 146 -5.87 -4.83 -4.98
CA TYR A 146 -5.91 -3.84 -3.90
C TYR A 146 -6.49 -4.42 -2.61
N TYR A 147 -7.65 -5.09 -2.69
CA TYR A 147 -8.26 -5.71 -1.51
C TYR A 147 -7.47 -6.90 -1.00
N THR A 148 -6.84 -7.68 -1.89
CA THR A 148 -5.95 -8.78 -1.46
C THR A 148 -4.75 -8.24 -0.68
N LEU A 149 -4.12 -7.15 -1.13
CA LEU A 149 -3.03 -6.51 -0.40
C LEU A 149 -3.50 -5.94 0.95
N ALA A 150 -4.68 -5.30 0.97
CA ALA A 150 -5.27 -4.79 2.21
C ALA A 150 -5.62 -5.93 3.20
N ASP A 151 -6.14 -7.04 2.69
CA ASP A 151 -6.45 -8.24 3.48
C ASP A 151 -5.18 -8.91 3.99
N TYR A 152 -4.10 -8.98 3.21
CA TYR A 152 -2.81 -9.44 3.72
C TYR A 152 -2.26 -8.53 4.81
N GLN A 153 -2.33 -7.21 4.65
CA GLN A 153 -1.96 -6.28 5.72
C GLN A 153 -2.80 -6.51 6.99
N LYS A 154 -4.10 -6.75 6.83
CA LYS A 154 -5.01 -7.07 7.93
C LYS A 154 -4.71 -8.43 8.58
N GLN A 155 -4.48 -9.48 7.79
CA GLN A 155 -4.16 -10.81 8.28
C GLN A 155 -2.84 -10.83 9.04
N ILE A 156 -1.79 -10.20 8.49
CA ILE A 156 -0.51 -10.07 9.20
C ILE A 156 -0.72 -9.35 10.53
N ARG A 157 -1.50 -8.26 10.55
CA ARG A 157 -1.84 -7.55 11.79
C ARG A 157 -2.62 -8.44 12.78
N ASP A 158 -3.58 -9.21 12.30
CA ASP A 158 -4.47 -10.03 13.13
C ASP A 158 -3.78 -11.33 13.62
N GLU A 159 -2.92 -11.95 12.81
CA GLU A 159 -2.08 -13.09 13.20
C GLU A 159 -1.05 -12.69 14.24
N LEU A 160 -0.38 -11.55 14.02
CA LEU A 160 0.45 -10.94 15.06
C LEU A 160 -0.39 -10.80 16.33
N ALA A 161 -1.60 -10.24 16.26
CA ALA A 161 -2.51 -10.10 17.41
C ALA A 161 -2.90 -11.42 18.11
N ARG A 162 -2.95 -12.56 17.39
CA ARG A 162 -3.32 -13.89 17.92
C ARG A 162 -2.17 -14.65 18.57
N VAL A 163 -0.97 -14.60 18.00
CA VAL A 163 0.24 -15.19 18.63
C VAL A 163 0.44 -14.63 20.05
N LEU A 164 0.03 -13.39 20.26
CA LEU A 164 0.09 -12.66 21.52
C LEU A 164 -0.96 -13.08 22.55
N ILE A 165 -2.02 -13.80 22.14
CA ILE A 165 -3.07 -14.32 23.05
C ILE A 165 -2.71 -15.72 23.55
N ILE A 166 -1.99 -16.52 22.75
CA ILE A 166 -1.64 -17.91 23.11
C ILE A 166 -0.44 -17.99 24.06
N GLN A 167 0.36 -16.93 24.14
CA GLN A 167 1.55 -16.85 25.00
C GLN A 167 1.30 -16.15 26.37
N ASN A 168 0.06 -15.79 26.69
CA ASN A 168 -0.38 -15.32 28.01
C ASN A 168 -1.38 -16.29 28.62
#